data_AF-A0A2P8PTD9-F1
#
_entry.id   AF-A0A2P8PTD9-F1
#
_cell.length_a   1.000
_cell.length_b   1.000
_cell.length_c   1.000
_cell.angle_alpha   90.00
_cell.angle_beta   90.00
_cell.angle_gamma   90.00
#
_symmetry.space_group_name_H-M   'P 1'
#
loop_
_entity.id
_entity.type
_entity.pdbx_description
1 polymer ?
#
loop_
_entity_poly.entity_id
_entity_poly.type
_entity_poly.pdbx_seq_one_letter_code
_entity_poly.pdbx_strand_id
1 'polypeptide(L)' 'MISRRVLITGASRGIGLAVAERLTGQGHRPVGLARTPLDTFPGELHAVDLSDPCATDHAPARNPLGCMRPGP' A
#
# COMPACT_ATOMS: atom_id res chain seq x y z
N MET A 1 -19.36 12.77 8.07
CA MET A 1 -18.66 12.31 6.85
C MET A 1 -18.10 10.93 7.11
N ILE A 2 -18.13 10.01 6.13
CA ILE A 2 -17.66 8.63 6.30
C ILE A 2 -16.17 8.56 5.96
N SER A 3 -15.31 8.22 6.92
CA SER A 3 -13.90 7.96 6.67
C SER A 3 -13.73 6.53 6.13
N ARG A 4 -12.98 6.37 5.03
CA ARG A 4 -12.69 5.07 4.41
C ARG A 4 -11.19 4.86 4.35
N ARG A 5 -10.78 3.61 4.48
CA ARG A 5 -9.40 3.18 4.22
C ARG A 5 -9.28 2.83 2.74
N VAL A 6 -8.29 3.40 2.05
CA VAL A 6 -8.11 3.24 0.60
C VAL A 6 -6.71 2.72 0.32
N LEU A 7 -6.61 1.57 -0.35
CA LEU A 7 -5.32 1.00 -0.76
C LEU A 7 -4.88 1.59 -2.09
N ILE A 8 -3.64 2.06 -2.18
CA ILE A 8 -3.05 2.68 -3.37
C ILE A 8 -1.76 1.94 -3.72
N THR A 9 -1.66 1.41 -4.93
CA THR A 9 -0.42 0.82 -5.44
C THR A 9 0.40 1.87 -6.19
N GLY A 10 1.74 1.77 -6.12
CA GLY A 10 2.62 2.80 -6.70
C GLY A 10 2.51 4.15 -6.01
N ALA A 11 2.26 4.14 -4.68
CA ALA A 11 1.86 5.34 -3.94
C ALA A 11 3.02 6.30 -3.59
N SER A 12 4.27 5.93 -3.89
CA SER A 12 5.44 6.73 -3.50
C SER A 12 5.73 7.92 -4.41
N ARG A 13 5.14 8.01 -5.61
CA ARG A 13 5.39 9.13 -6.57
C ARG A 13 4.21 9.36 -7.52
N GLY A 14 4.24 10.49 -8.23
CA GLY A 14 3.33 10.78 -9.34
C GLY A 14 1.86 10.74 -8.95
N ILE A 15 1.04 10.05 -9.76
CA ILE A 15 -0.41 9.99 -9.59
C ILE A 15 -0.79 9.34 -8.25
N GLY A 16 -0.10 8.27 -7.84
CA GLY A 16 -0.41 7.56 -6.60
C GLY A 16 -0.24 8.44 -5.36
N LEU A 17 0.82 9.25 -5.32
CA LEU A 17 1.06 10.22 -4.24
C LEU A 17 0.02 11.34 -4.24
N ALA A 18 -0.28 11.92 -5.40
CA ALA A 18 -1.29 12.98 -5.52
C ALA A 18 -2.69 12.52 -5.11
N VAL A 19 -3.04 11.26 -5.40
CA VAL A 19 -4.29 10.65 -4.95
C VAL A 19 -4.31 10.47 -3.43
N ALA A 20 -3.19 10.04 -2.83
CA ALA A 20 -3.08 9.91 -1.38
C ALA A 20 -3.27 11.26 -0.67
N GLU A 21 -2.60 12.31 -1.14
CA GLU A 21 -2.75 13.68 -0.62
C GLU A 21 -4.21 14.15 -0.69
N ARG A 22 -4.85 13.94 -1.84
CA ARG A 22 -6.25 14.33 -2.05
C ARG A 22 -7.20 13.57 -1.12
N LEU A 23 -7.01 12.27 -0.94
CA LEU A 23 -7.83 11.44 -0.05
C LEU A 23 -7.66 11.86 1.41
N THR A 24 -6.44 12.17 1.83
CA THR A 24 -6.17 12.69 3.18
C THR A 24 -6.85 14.05 3.40
N GLY A 25 -6.80 14.96 2.43
CA GLY A 25 -7.52 16.23 2.47
C GLY A 25 -9.05 16.07 2.54
N GLN A 26 -9.59 14.94 2.10
CA GLN A 26 -11.01 14.58 2.19
C GLN A 26 -11.38 13.85 3.50
N GLY A 27 -10.42 13.61 4.40
CA GLY A 27 -10.64 12.90 5.66
C GLY A 27 -10.65 11.37 5.53
N HIS A 28 -10.12 10.83 4.42
CA HIS A 28 -9.89 9.41 4.24
C HIS A 28 -8.50 8.99 4.74
N ARG A 29 -8.28 7.68 4.85
CA ARG A 29 -7.01 7.10 5.31
C ARG A 29 -6.38 6.29 4.18
N PRO A 30 -5.48 6.88 3.37
CA PRO A 30 -4.76 6.14 2.36
C PRO A 30 -3.73 5.19 2.99
N VAL A 31 -3.63 4.00 2.43
CA VAL A 31 -2.59 2.99 2.69
C VAL A 31 -1.89 2.76 1.37
N GLY A 32 -0.62 3.11 1.29
CA GLY A 32 0.20 2.99 0.09
C GLY A 32 1.00 1.70 0.06
N LEU A 33 1.19 1.15 -1.13
CA LEU A 33 2.18 0.12 -1.45
C LEU A 33 3.15 0.67 -2.49
N ALA A 34 4.46 0.59 -2.21
CA ALA A 34 5.49 0.98 -3.18
C ALA A 34 6.80 0.25 -2.90
N ARG A 35 7.66 0.11 -3.91
CA ARG A 35 9.00 -0.49 -3.73
C ARG A 35 9.94 0.41 -2.93
N THR A 36 9.81 1.72 -3.11
CA THR A 36 10.64 2.72 -2.44
C THR A 36 9.83 3.37 -1.33
N PRO A 37 10.31 3.33 -0.07
CA PRO A 37 9.65 4.05 1.01
C PRO A 37 9.69 5.57 0.75
N LEU A 38 8.71 6.27 1.30
CA LEU A 38 8.57 7.70 1.24
C LEU A 38 8.08 8.17 2.61
N ASP A 39 8.97 8.82 3.37
CA ASP A 39 8.67 9.29 4.73
C ASP A 39 7.62 10.41 4.75
N THR A 40 7.46 11.12 3.65
CA THR A 40 6.48 12.21 3.50
C THR A 40 5.11 11.74 3.02
N PHE A 41 4.86 10.43 2.98
CA PHE A 41 3.58 9.90 2.52
C PHE A 41 2.45 10.26 3.49
N PRO A 42 1.30 10.80 3.03
CA PRO A 42 0.22 11.27 3.90
C PRO A 42 -0.67 10.11 4.40
N GLY A 43 -0.06 9.09 5.02
CA GLY A 43 -0.73 7.87 5.47
C GLY A 43 0.26 6.78 5.84
N GLU A 44 -0.18 5.52 5.80
CA GLU A 44 0.70 4.37 5.98
C GLU A 44 1.26 3.95 4.62
N LEU A 45 2.57 3.75 4.50
CA LEU A 45 3.20 3.27 3.28
C LEU A 45 3.99 2.00 3.59
N HIS A 46 3.66 0.91 2.91
CA HIS A 46 4.40 -0.33 3.01
C HIS A 46 5.35 -0.47 1.82
N ALA A 47 6.61 -0.75 2.14
CA ALA A 47 7.62 -1.13 1.17
C ALA A 47 7.33 -2.56 0.67
N VAL A 48 6.66 -2.68 -0.47
CA VAL A 48 6.27 -3.97 -1.07
C VAL A 48 6.62 -3.95 -2.55
N ASP A 49 7.30 -4.99 -3.01
CA ASP A 49 7.48 -5.25 -4.42
C ASP A 49 6.33 -6.10 -4.96
N LEU A 50 5.46 -5.49 -5.77
CA LEU A 50 4.30 -6.17 -6.37
C LEU A 50 4.70 -7.13 -7.50
N SER A 51 5.96 -7.12 -7.95
CA SER A 51 6.49 -8.13 -8.87
C SER A 51 6.81 -9.46 -8.18
N ASP A 52 6.88 -9.46 -6.84
CA ASP A 52 6.96 -10.67 -6.03
C ASP A 52 5.55 -11.05 -5.53
N PRO A 53 4.93 -12.11 -6.07
CA PRO A 53 3.59 -12.53 -5.68
C PRO A 53 3.47 -12.89 -4.20
N CYS A 54 4.60 -13.11 -3.51
CA CYS A 54 4.65 -13.45 -2.09
C CYS A 54 4.98 -12.25 -1.19
N ALA A 55 5.49 -11.15 -1.73
CA ALA A 55 5.71 -9.93 -0.96
C ALA A 55 4.39 -9.24 -0.56
N THR A 56 3.30 -9.52 -1.28
CA THR A 56 1.96 -8.99 -0.97
C THR A 56 1.35 -9.67 0.28
N ASP A 57 1.92 -10.80 0.74
CA ASP A 57 1.44 -11.58 1.89
C ASP A 57 1.73 -10.92 3.26
N HIS A 58 2.59 -9.90 3.30
CA HIS A 58 2.82 -9.06 4.48
C HIS A 58 2.01 -7.76 4.48
N ALA A 59 1.28 -7.45 3.41
CA ALA A 59 0.32 -6.36 3.42
C ALA A 59 -0.90 -6.77 4.27
N PRO A 60 -1.50 -5.88 5.08
CA PRO A 60 -2.52 -6.23 6.10
C PRO A 60 -3.86 -6.76 5.55
N ALA A 61 -3.96 -7.01 4.24
CA ALA A 61 -5.00 -7.84 3.66
C ALA A 61 -4.73 -9.31 4.03
N ARG A 62 -5.15 -9.68 5.24
CA ARG A 62 -5.11 -11.04 5.83
C ARG A 62 -5.51 -12.10 4.78
N ASN A 63 -4.53 -12.64 4.05
CA ASN A 63 -4.72 -13.72 3.09
C ASN A 63 -4.32 -15.04 3.76
N PRO A 64 -5.27 -15.93 4.12
CA PRO A 64 -4.96 -17.21 4.75
C PRO A 64 -4.34 -18.24 3.80
N LEU A 65 -4.05 -17.88 2.55
CA LEU A 65 -3.46 -18.74 1.51
C LEU A 65 -2.03 -18.32 1.11
N GLY A 66 -1.34 -17.59 1.99
CA GLY A 66 0.02 -17.09 1.79
C GLY A 66 0.98 -18.11 1.18
N CYS A 67 1.73 -17.67 0.16
CA CYS A 67 2.57 -18.49 -0.71
C CYS A 67 3.28 -19.65 -0.01
N MET A 68 2.92 -20.88 -0.39
CA MET A 68 3.72 -22.06 -0.06
C MET A 68 5.05 -21.97 -0.84
N ARG A 69 6.14 -21.62 -0.15
CA ARG A 69 7.49 -21.63 -0.71
C ARG A 69 7.81 -23.07 -1.17
N PRO A 70 8.07 -23.35 -2.45
CA PRO A 70 8.68 -24.63 -2.80
C PRO A 70 10.10 -24.64 -2.21
N GLY A 71 10.38 -25.65 -1.38
CA GLY A 71 11.71 -25.91 -0.84
C GLY A 71 12.72 -26.29 -1.94
N PRO A 72 14.02 -26.39 -1.59
CA PRO A 72 15.11 -26.55 -2.56
C PRO A 72 14.98 -27.81 -3.42
#